data_AF-A0A9W7ZKG4-F1
#
_entry.id   AF-A0A9W7ZKG4-F1
#
_cell.length_a   1.000
_cell.length_b   1.000
_cell.length_c   1.000
_cell.angle_alpha   90.00
_cell.angle_beta   90.00
_cell.angle_gamma   90.00
#
_symmetry.space_group_name_H-M   'P 1'
#
loop_
_entity.id
_entity.type
_entity.pdbx_description
1 polymer ?
#
loop_
_entity_poly.entity_id
_entity_poly.type
_entity_poly.pdbx_seq_one_letter_code
_entity_poly.pdbx_strand_id
1 'polypeptide(L)'
;MSNSITVAVRCRPLNTREKTRGAVGLIRMEGNQTIITKPLDSKVKPDPNAKPDPHATKTFAFDYSYWSADKDAPNYTSQQDVFNDLGQQLLDHAFAGYNTCIFACKSDLQVPLMYINHCPGSGYGQA
;
A
#
# COMPACT_ATOMS: atom_id res chain seq x y z
N MET A 1 -8.51 12.68 -18.11
CA MET A 1 -7.70 11.49 -18.40
C MET A 1 -8.29 10.36 -17.57
N SER A 2 -8.93 9.39 -18.22
CA SER A 2 -9.57 8.25 -17.54
C SER A 2 -8.51 7.19 -17.22
N ASN A 3 -7.98 7.19 -16.00
CA ASN A 3 -7.16 6.08 -15.52
C ASN A 3 -8.12 4.93 -15.15
N SER A 4 -8.06 3.81 -15.89
CA SER A 4 -8.95 2.65 -15.68
C SER A 4 -8.55 1.78 -14.49
N ILE A 5 -7.35 1.99 -13.94
CA ILE A 5 -6.77 1.20 -12.87
C ILE A 5 -6.16 2.12 -11.83
N THR A 6 -6.45 1.84 -10.57
CA THR A 6 -5.84 2.50 -9.40
C THR A 6 -5.17 1.46 -8.52
N VAL A 7 -3.91 1.71 -8.16
CA VAL A 7 -3.09 0.83 -7.34
C VAL A 7 -2.76 1.54 -6.03
N ALA A 8 -3.22 0.95 -4.93
CA ALA A 8 -2.96 1.43 -3.59
C ALA A 8 -2.26 0.37 -2.75
N VAL A 9 -1.25 0.78 -1.98
CA VAL A 9 -0.62 -0.06 -0.96
C VAL A 9 -0.92 0.47 0.42
N ARG A 10 -1.01 -0.43 1.40
CA ARG A 10 -1.27 -0.05 2.77
C ARG A 10 -0.39 -0.82 3.74
N CYS A 11 0.37 -0.12 4.57
CA CYS A 11 1.18 -0.76 5.61
C CYS A 11 0.34 -1.00 6.87
N ARG A 12 0.32 -2.24 7.37
CA ARG A 12 -0.34 -2.57 8.64
C ARG A 12 0.65 -2.56 9.81
N PRO A 13 0.17 -2.45 11.07
CA PRO A 13 1.01 -2.66 12.24
C PRO A 13 1.57 -4.08 12.29
N LEU A 14 2.72 -4.23 12.95
CA LEU A 14 3.28 -5.53 13.30
C LEU A 14 2.30 -6.31 14.18
N ASN A 15 2.06 -7.58 13.83
CA ASN A 15 1.25 -8.48 14.65
C ASN A 15 2.06 -8.99 15.86
N THR A 16 1.36 -9.57 16.83
CA THR A 16 1.99 -10.08 18.07
C THR A 16 3.11 -11.08 17.78
N ARG A 17 2.89 -12.01 16.85
CA ARG A 17 3.88 -13.05 16.48
C ARG A 17 5.17 -12.44 15.91
N GLU A 18 5.06 -11.41 15.09
CA GLU A 18 6.19 -10.67 14.51
C GLU A 18 6.96 -9.93 15.61
N LYS A 19 6.25 -9.23 16.51
CA LYS A 19 6.86 -8.55 17.66
C LYS A 19 7.60 -9.52 18.58
N THR A 20 6.99 -10.67 18.91
CA THR A 20 7.61 -11.71 19.74
C THR A 20 8.88 -12.28 19.12
N ARG A 21 8.97 -12.32 17.79
CA ARG A 21 10.17 -12.77 17.06
C ARG A 21 11.23 -11.68 16.88
N GLY A 22 11.02 -10.49 17.43
CA GLY A 22 11.94 -9.35 17.27
C GLY A 22 11.94 -8.79 15.85
N ALA A 23 10.84 -8.92 15.10
CA ALA A 23 10.75 -8.35 13.75
C ALA A 23 10.83 -6.82 13.81
N VAL A 24 11.62 -6.26 12.91
CA VAL A 24 11.79 -4.80 12.75
C VAL A 24 10.87 -4.31 11.63
N GLY A 25 10.33 -3.10 11.77
CA GLY A 25 9.63 -2.42 10.69
C GLY A 25 10.62 -2.02 9.60
N LEU A 26 10.48 -2.59 8.41
CA LEU A 26 11.36 -2.35 7.27
C LEU A 26 10.74 -1.42 6.22
N ILE A 27 9.48 -1.04 6.43
CA ILE A 27 8.69 -0.27 5.48
C ILE A 27 8.57 1.16 5.99
N ARG A 28 8.76 2.10 5.07
CA ARG A 28 8.54 3.53 5.27
C ARG A 28 7.69 4.04 4.12
N MET A 29 6.73 4.91 4.38
CA MET A 29 5.84 5.47 3.36
C MET A 29 5.91 6.99 3.40
N GLU A 30 6.15 7.60 2.24
CA GLU A 30 6.30 9.05 2.06
C GLU A 30 5.47 9.50 0.85
N GLY A 31 4.37 10.19 1.10
CA GLY A 31 3.43 10.56 0.03
C GLY A 31 2.91 9.32 -0.70
N ASN A 32 3.19 9.25 -2.00
CA ASN A 32 2.80 8.12 -2.85
C ASN A 32 3.90 7.05 -3.00
N GLN A 33 4.99 7.16 -2.24
CA GLN A 33 6.12 6.23 -2.30
C GLN A 33 6.15 5.29 -1.10
N THR A 34 6.41 4.02 -1.37
CA THR A 34 6.70 2.99 -0.38
C THR A 34 8.16 2.56 -0.50
N ILE A 35 8.87 2.64 0.60
CA ILE A 35 10.30 2.41 0.71
C ILE A 35 10.52 1.17 1.58
N ILE A 36 11.16 0.15 1.02
CA ILE A 36 11.43 -1.14 1.68
C ILE A 36 12.93 -1.25 1.89
N THR A 37 13.35 -1.39 3.15
CA THR A 37 14.75 -1.57 3.53
C THR A 37 15.03 -3.05 3.77
N LYS A 38 16.15 -3.57 3.26
CA LYS A 38 16.57 -4.93 3.58
C LYS A 38 16.94 -5.03 5.07
N PRO A 39 16.60 -6.13 5.76
CA PRO A 39 17.08 -6.34 7.10
C PRO A 39 18.61 -6.46 7.06
N LEU A 40 19.29 -5.72 7.94
CA LEU A 40 20.72 -5.91 8.17
C LEU A 40 20.91 -7.30 8.76
N ASP A 41 21.71 -8.15 8.11
CA ASP A 41 22.05 -9.44 8.68
C ASP A 41 22.72 -9.23 10.04
N SER A 42 22.08 -9.67 11.12
CA SER A 42 22.57 -9.55 12.50
C SER A 42 23.92 -10.24 12.76
N LYS A 43 24.53 -10.86 11.74
CA LYS A 43 25.85 -11.51 11.79
C LYS A 43 26.96 -10.73 11.09
N VAL A 44 26.65 -9.67 10.35
CA VAL A 44 27.67 -8.85 9.67
C VAL A 44 27.86 -7.59 10.48
N LYS A 45 29.00 -7.48 11.17
CA LYS A 45 29.42 -6.22 11.78
C LYS A 45 29.45 -5.16 10.67
N PRO A 46 28.85 -3.97 10.84
CA PRO A 46 28.96 -2.92 9.84
C PRO A 46 30.45 -2.56 9.74
N ASP A 47 31.08 -2.93 8.63
CA ASP A 47 32.41 -2.45 8.31
C ASP A 47 32.27 -0.94 8.05
N PRO A 48 32.93 -0.08 8.84
CA PRO A 48 32.85 1.37 8.65
C PRO A 48 33.39 1.84 7.29
N ASN A 49 34.06 0.97 6.53
CA ASN A 49 34.53 1.22 5.17
C ASN A 49 33.68 0.54 4.07
N ALA A 50 32.61 -0.17 4.43
CA ALA A 50 31.73 -0.78 3.43
C ALA A 50 30.98 0.32 2.67
N LYS A 51 31.13 0.32 1.34
CA LYS A 51 30.36 1.19 0.44
C LYS A 51 28.86 0.97 0.71
N PRO A 52 28.04 2.03 0.78
CA PRO A 52 26.60 1.89 0.96
C PRO A 52 26.06 1.00 -0.16
N ASP A 53 25.46 -0.14 0.19
CA ASP A 53 24.85 -1.04 -0.79
C ASP A 53 23.68 -0.28 -1.44
N PRO A 54 23.75 0.07 -2.74
CA PRO A 54 22.65 0.74 -3.43
C PRO A 54 21.39 -0.14 -3.51
N HIS A 55 21.50 -1.44 -3.19
CA HIS A 55 20.37 -2.35 -3.06
C HIS A 55 19.86 -2.51 -1.61
N ALA A 56 20.36 -1.75 -0.63
CA ALA A 56 19.87 -1.80 0.74
C ALA A 56 18.43 -1.33 0.87
N THR A 57 18.00 -0.41 0.00
CA THR A 57 16.67 0.19 0.03
C THR A 57 16.05 0.18 -1.38
N LYS A 58 14.79 -0.24 -1.48
CA LYS A 58 14.00 -0.20 -2.72
C LYS A 58 12.80 0.71 -2.54
N THR A 59 12.60 1.61 -3.49
CA THR A 59 11.48 2.55 -3.51
C THR A 59 10.51 2.19 -4.63
N PHE A 60 9.23 2.18 -4.31
CA PHE A 60 8.13 1.93 -5.24
C PHE A 60 7.15 3.09 -5.17
N ALA A 61 6.63 3.52 -6.31
CA ALA A 61 5.59 4.55 -6.39
C ALA A 61 4.26 3.89 -6.78
N PHE A 62 3.18 4.34 -6.13
CA PHE A 62 1.82 3.88 -6.36
C PHE A 62 0.90 5.11 -6.53
N ASP A 63 -0.37 4.90 -6.86
CA ASP A 63 -1.35 6.00 -6.83
C ASP A 63 -1.57 6.44 -5.37
N TYR A 64 -1.63 5.47 -4.45
CA TYR A 64 -1.75 5.72 -3.02
C TYR A 64 -0.84 4.81 -2.19
N SER A 65 -0.22 5.37 -1.15
CA SER A 65 0.65 4.65 -0.22
C SER A 65 0.28 4.97 1.23
N TYR A 66 -0.62 4.16 1.80
CA TYR A 66 -1.26 4.40 3.10
C TYR A 66 -0.47 3.85 4.28
N TRP A 67 -0.12 4.72 5.22
CA TRP A 67 0.54 4.33 6.47
C TRP A 67 -0.49 4.06 7.56
N SER A 68 -0.77 2.79 7.88
CA SER A 68 -1.67 2.44 8.99
C SER A 68 -0.96 1.70 10.13
N ALA A 69 0.37 1.76 10.19
CA ALA A 69 1.16 1.00 11.15
C ALA A 69 1.26 1.66 12.54
N ASP A 70 1.19 3.00 12.60
CA ASP A 70 1.25 3.78 13.84
C ASP A 70 0.17 4.86 13.82
N LYS A 71 -0.72 4.85 14.83
CA LYS A 71 -1.86 5.77 14.95
C LYS A 71 -1.45 7.17 15.37
N ASP A 72 -0.31 7.30 16.03
CA ASP A 72 0.18 8.59 16.53
C ASP A 72 1.05 9.30 15.48
N ALA A 73 1.35 8.62 14.37
CA ALA A 73 2.11 9.18 13.28
C ALA A 73 1.29 10.23 12.51
N PRO A 74 1.90 11.36 12.10
CA PRO A 74 1.19 12.44 11.41
C PRO A 74 0.66 12.03 10.03
N ASN A 75 1.21 10.98 9.42
CA ASN A 75 0.78 10.41 8.15
C ASN A 75 -0.13 9.18 8.32
N TYR A 76 -0.69 8.94 9.51
CA TYR A 76 -1.60 7.83 9.74
C TYR A 76 -2.83 7.90 8.83
N THR A 77 -3.12 6.81 8.14
CA THR A 77 -4.30 6.63 7.30
C THR A 77 -5.30 5.72 8.01
N SER A 78 -6.50 6.24 8.28
CA SER A 78 -7.61 5.49 8.86
C SER A 78 -8.40 4.70 7.82
N GLN A 79 -9.34 3.86 8.27
CA GLN A 79 -10.31 3.22 7.36
C GLN A 79 -11.14 4.25 6.58
N GLN A 80 -11.49 5.36 7.24
CA GLN A 80 -12.34 6.38 6.64
C GLN A 80 -11.60 7.09 5.51
N ASP A 81 -10.31 7.39 5.69
CA ASP A 81 -9.50 8.03 4.66
C ASP A 81 -9.39 7.14 3.42
N VAL A 82 -9.10 5.84 3.62
CA VAL A 82 -9.07 4.86 2.52
C VAL A 82 -10.42 4.77 1.80
N PHE A 83 -11.54 4.82 2.55
CA PHE A 83 -12.87 4.82 1.95
C PHE A 83 -13.15 6.09 1.15
N ASN A 84 -12.80 7.26 1.68
CA ASN A 84 -13.00 8.53 0.99
C ASN A 84 -12.17 8.60 -0.30
N ASP A 85 -10.92 8.11 -0.25
CA ASP A 85 -10.01 8.14 -1.38
C ASP A 85 -10.39 7.11 -2.46
N LEU A 86 -10.69 5.87 -2.07
CA LEU A 86 -10.92 4.76 -3.02
C LEU A 86 -12.39 4.33 -3.13
N GLY A 87 -13.06 4.22 -1.99
CA GLY A 87 -14.43 3.70 -1.91
C GLY A 87 -15.46 4.64 -2.52
N GLN A 88 -15.31 5.95 -2.30
CA GLN A 88 -16.23 6.95 -2.85
C GLN A 88 -16.17 6.97 -4.39
N GLN A 89 -14.97 6.97 -4.97
CA GLN A 89 -14.79 6.94 -6.42
C GLN A 89 -15.39 5.66 -7.04
N LEU A 90 -15.17 4.51 -6.39
CA LEU A 90 -15.76 3.24 -6.81
C LEU A 90 -17.30 3.29 -6.77
N LEU A 91 -17.87 3.87 -5.71
CA LEU A 91 -19.30 4.00 -5.55
C LEU A 91 -19.91 4.94 -6.61
N ASP A 92 -19.27 6.07 -6.89
CA ASP A 92 -19.71 7.02 -7.91
C ASP A 92 -19.69 6.38 -9.31
N HIS A 93 -18.66 5.59 -9.62
CA HIS A 93 -18.60 4.82 -10.86
C HIS A 93 -19.68 3.75 -10.94
N ALA A 94 -19.98 3.05 -9.85
CA ALA A 94 -21.08 2.09 -9.81
C ALA A 94 -22.43 2.77 -10.08
N PHE A 95 -22.69 3.94 -9.49
CA PHE A 95 -23.91 4.73 -9.74
C PHE A 95 -24.00 5.28 -11.16
N ALA A 96 -22.87 5.60 -11.79
CA ALA A 96 -22.81 5.99 -13.20
C ALA A 96 -22.94 4.81 -14.19
N GLY A 97 -23.13 3.58 -13.70
CA GLY A 97 -23.35 2.39 -14.51
C GLY A 97 -22.08 1.70 -15.00
N TYR A 98 -20.92 1.98 -14.39
CA TYR A 98 -19.67 1.29 -14.67
C TYR A 98 -19.54 0.00 -13.85
N ASN A 99 -18.89 -1.01 -14.44
CA ASN A 99 -18.49 -2.19 -13.69
C ASN A 99 -17.23 -1.86 -12.89
N THR A 100 -17.36 -1.89 -11.56
CA THR A 100 -16.28 -1.55 -10.64
C THR A 100 -15.82 -2.79 -9.90
N CYS A 101 -14.51 -2.99 -9.75
CA CYS A 101 -13.98 -4.13 -9.01
C CYS A 101 -12.82 -3.72 -8.11
N ILE A 102 -12.85 -4.14 -6.84
CA ILE A 102 -11.75 -3.99 -5.89
C ILE A 102 -11.22 -5.36 -5.47
N PHE A 103 -9.90 -5.49 -5.50
CA PHE A 103 -9.17 -6.69 -5.10
C PHE A 103 -8.20 -6.34 -3.99
N ALA A 104 -8.31 -7.02 -2.86
CA ALA A 104 -7.32 -6.95 -1.78
C ALA A 104 -6.44 -8.20 -1.83
N CYS A 105 -5.18 -8.04 -2.23
CA CYS A 105 -4.19 -9.10 -2.22
C CYS A 105 -3.34 -8.99 -0.94
N LYS A 106 -3.25 -10.08 -0.19
CA LYS A 106 -2.35 -10.19 0.94
C LYS A 106 -0.96 -10.58 0.41
N SER A 107 0.02 -9.71 0.59
CA SER A 107 1.41 -10.16 0.55
C SER A 107 1.78 -10.72 1.93
N ASP A 108 2.71 -11.69 1.97
CA ASP A 108 3.35 -12.12 3.22
C ASP A 108 4.28 -11.04 3.82
N LEU A 109 4.49 -9.95 3.06
CA LEU A 109 5.13 -8.72 3.52
C LEU A 109 4.08 -7.85 4.24
N GLN A 110 4.51 -6.89 5.06
CA GLN A 110 3.67 -6.00 5.89
C GLN A 110 2.66 -5.11 5.10
N VAL A 111 2.42 -5.38 3.81
CA VAL A 111 1.60 -4.58 2.90
C VAL A 111 0.50 -5.41 2.22
N PRO A 112 -0.76 -5.32 2.64
CA PRO A 112 -1.88 -5.56 1.73
C PRO A 112 -1.82 -4.60 0.54
N LEU A 113 -1.89 -5.15 -0.68
CA LEU A 113 -2.05 -4.42 -1.93
C LEU A 113 -3.54 -4.37 -2.26
N MET A 114 -4.09 -3.19 -2.46
CA MET A 114 -5.45 -2.99 -2.96
C MET A 114 -5.40 -2.48 -4.40
N TYR A 115 -6.07 -3.22 -5.28
CA TYR A 115 -6.14 -2.95 -6.71
C TYR A 115 -7.59 -2.69 -7.10
N ILE A 116 -7.84 -1.63 -7.85
CA ILE A 116 -9.18 -1.29 -8.34
C ILE A 116 -9.17 -1.20 -9.86
N ASN A 117 -10.13 -1.86 -10.51
CA ASN A 117 -10.34 -1.82 -11.95
C ASN A 117 -11.76 -1.34 -12.26
N HIS A 118 -11.88 -0.43 -13.22
CA HIS A 118 -13.15 0.08 -13.72
C HIS A 118 -13.25 -0.18 -15.23
N CYS A 119 -14.26 -0.96 -15.63
CA CYS A 119 -14.58 -1.22 -17.03
C CYS A 119 -15.91 -0.55 -17.41
N PRO A 120 -16.05 0.01 -18.63
CA PRO A 120 -17.34 0.44 -19.14
C PRO A 120 -18.33 -0.72 -19.07
N GLY A 121 -19.47 -0.49 -18.41
CA GLY A 121 -20.55 -1.46 -18.36
C GLY A 121 -21.11 -1.68 -19.75
N SER A 122 -21.20 -2.93 -20.21
CA SER A 122 -22.05 -3.28 -21.34
C SER A 122 -23.47 -2.86 -20.98
N GLY A 123 -24.01 -1.87 -21.69
CA GLY A 123 -25.24 -1.18 -21.34
C GLY A 123 -26.40 -2.13 -21.06
N TYR A 124 -26.90 -2.07 -19.83
CA TYR A 124 -28.25 -2.50 -19.48
C TYR A 124 -28.97 -1.26 -18.94
N GLY A 125 -29.71 -0.56 -19.80
CA GLY A 125 -30.45 0.63 -19.38
C GLY A 125 -30.82 1.63 -20.48
N GLN A 126 -31.29 1.17 -21.64
CA GLN A 126 -32.28 1.91 -22.43
C GLN A 126 -33.33 0.92 -22.93
N ALA A 127 -34.42 0.81 -22.17
CA ALA A 127 -35.80 0.53 -22.59
C ALA A 127 -36.68 0.51 -21.33
#